data_AF-E5ATV8-F1
#
_entry.id   AF-E5ATV8-F1
#
_cell.length_a   1.000
_cell.length_b   1.000
_cell.length_c   1.000
_cell.angle_alpha   90.00
_cell.angle_beta   90.00
_cell.angle_gamma   90.00
#
_symmetry.space_group_name_H-M   'P 1'
#
loop_
_entity.id
_entity.type
_entity.pdbx_description
1 polymer ?
#
loop_
_entity_poly.entity_id
_entity_poly.type
_entity_poly.pdbx_seq_one_letter_code
_entity_poly.pdbx_strand_id
1 'polypeptide(L)'
;MLKSDAQYRACEQWTRDEAYWSERYTDWTEPATLASRSTPAVQHRLRQTAYLPCKSIGSGATNPRCLSHFILAALAAYLCRLTGEQNVVLGFVVKARFGVDQHVPGMASNILPIQLTVKPDMDLSSVIQQAARGIQCGLQYQRYRSETLRRKLKLAPGQPLFSTIVNVMPFDYDLSFGGHASESHNLLLGPADDLMVAVHTLENNHMLRIDFDANPACYTTDEVIAHQRCFVNLLKTLATSPAQLINSIDLLDAVERQRLLVEWNATECDYPAHLCIHQLFEAQVTRTPGAIALVFEEQTLSYAELNTRANRLAHQLIELGVKPDARVAICAERSPAMVVGLLAILKAGGAYVPLDPAYPSERLTHILADTAPAIALADTAGQSALGDTVLASLTVLDPNILPERAATNPQVPELTAHHLAYVIYTSGSTGTPKGVMVEHAQIVHLFDVAKLDDAQKKNQASTNHPVWMQQALWTNT
;
A
#
# COMPACT_ATOMS: atom_id res chain seq x y z
N MET A 1 25.16 -41.01 17.70
CA MET A 1 24.58 -39.65 17.85
C MET A 1 25.37 -38.74 18.81
N LEU A 2 25.13 -38.68 20.13
CA LEU A 2 25.81 -37.69 21.01
C LEU A 2 27.35 -37.73 20.93
N LYS A 3 27.93 -38.93 20.84
CA LYS A 3 29.38 -39.12 20.63
C LYS A 3 29.86 -38.57 19.27
N SER A 4 29.09 -38.77 18.20
CA SER A 4 29.38 -38.29 16.84
C SER A 4 29.31 -36.76 16.76
N ASP A 5 28.32 -36.15 17.43
CA ASP A 5 28.22 -34.70 17.54
C ASP A 5 29.36 -34.11 18.36
N ALA A 6 29.75 -34.75 19.46
CA ALA A 6 30.90 -34.34 20.26
C ALA A 6 32.22 -34.45 19.47
N GLN A 7 32.42 -35.54 18.72
CA GLN A 7 33.58 -35.73 17.84
C GLN A 7 33.62 -34.66 16.74
N TYR A 8 32.48 -34.36 16.11
CA TYR A 8 32.40 -33.30 15.11
C TYR A 8 32.78 -31.94 15.69
N ARG A 9 32.26 -31.56 16.85
CA ARG A 9 32.59 -30.28 17.52
C ARG A 9 34.05 -30.15 17.93
N ALA A 10 34.76 -31.27 18.09
CA ALA A 10 36.17 -31.30 18.47
C ALA A 10 37.13 -31.39 17.27
N CYS A 11 36.64 -31.59 16.04
CA CYS A 11 37.48 -31.79 14.86
C CYS A 11 37.65 -30.50 14.04
N GLU A 12 38.69 -30.46 13.19
CA GLU A 12 38.98 -29.30 12.33
C GLU A 12 37.84 -28.93 11.37
N GLN A 13 36.99 -29.89 11.00
CA GLN A 13 35.81 -29.62 10.17
C GLN A 13 34.89 -28.60 10.84
N TRP A 14 34.70 -28.66 12.17
CA TRP A 14 33.87 -27.69 12.88
C TRP A 14 34.36 -26.26 12.67
N THR A 15 35.66 -26.03 12.84
CA THR A 15 36.27 -24.71 12.68
C THR A 15 36.15 -24.21 11.24
N ARG A 16 36.29 -25.10 10.25
CA ARG A 16 36.10 -24.77 8.83
C ARG A 16 34.66 -24.39 8.51
N ASP A 17 33.69 -25.19 8.96
CA ASP A 17 32.27 -24.92 8.73
C ASP A 17 31.84 -23.63 9.45
N GLU A 18 32.33 -23.42 10.68
CA GLU A 18 32.07 -22.20 11.42
C GLU A 18 32.61 -20.96 10.69
N ALA A 19 33.84 -21.02 10.19
CA ALA A 19 34.45 -19.91 9.45
C ALA A 19 33.65 -19.58 8.19
N TYR A 20 33.30 -20.60 7.39
CA TYR A 20 32.50 -20.43 6.17
C TYR A 20 31.17 -19.72 6.42
N TRP A 21 30.43 -20.14 7.45
CA TRP A 21 29.14 -19.55 7.78
C TRP A 21 29.28 -18.16 8.43
N SER A 22 30.30 -17.96 9.27
CA SER A 22 30.52 -16.65 9.93
C SER A 22 30.89 -15.58 8.91
N GLU A 23 31.79 -15.88 7.96
CA GLU A 23 32.24 -14.94 6.92
C GLU A 23 31.06 -14.44 6.08
N ARG A 24 30.17 -15.35 5.67
CA ARG A 24 29.02 -15.04 4.79
C ARG A 24 27.95 -14.19 5.46
N TYR A 25 27.88 -14.21 6.78
CA TYR A 25 26.88 -13.49 7.58
C TYR A 25 27.50 -12.40 8.47
N THR A 26 28.69 -11.93 8.11
CA THR A 26 29.35 -10.81 8.81
C THR A 26 28.49 -9.55 8.78
N ASP A 27 27.91 -9.24 7.62
CA ASP A 27 27.02 -8.10 7.39
C ASP A 27 25.55 -8.57 7.29
N TRP A 28 25.15 -9.47 8.19
CA TRP A 28 23.78 -9.98 8.20
C TRP A 28 22.77 -8.83 8.38
N THR A 29 21.75 -8.82 7.53
CA THR A 29 20.57 -7.96 7.63
C THR A 29 19.34 -8.80 7.91
N GLU A 30 18.32 -8.18 8.51
CA GLU A 30 17.05 -8.85 8.74
C GLU A 30 16.45 -9.37 7.43
N PRO A 31 16.03 -10.65 7.35
CA PRO A 31 15.57 -11.24 6.11
C PRO A 31 14.20 -10.70 5.70
N ALA A 32 14.04 -10.45 4.39
CA ALA A 32 12.78 -10.04 3.80
C ALA A 32 11.65 -11.05 4.06
N THR A 33 10.49 -10.59 4.55
CA THR A 33 9.30 -11.42 4.80
C THR A 33 8.13 -10.98 3.91
N LEU A 34 7.20 -11.91 3.63
CA LEU A 34 5.91 -11.58 3.00
C LEU A 34 4.88 -11.08 4.02
N ALA A 35 5.13 -11.26 5.31
CA ALA A 35 4.21 -10.86 6.35
C ALA A 35 4.24 -9.34 6.54
N SER A 36 3.05 -8.75 6.69
CA SER A 36 2.89 -7.33 7.06
C SER A 36 3.14 -7.06 8.56
N ARG A 37 3.33 -8.12 9.36
CA ARG A 37 3.52 -8.08 10.82
C ARG A 37 4.35 -9.27 11.31
N SER A 38 5.04 -9.10 12.42
CA SER A 38 5.82 -10.16 13.07
C SER A 38 5.16 -10.58 14.39
N THR A 39 4.88 -11.88 14.51
CA THR A 39 4.32 -12.47 15.73
C THR A 39 4.97 -13.84 15.99
N PRO A 40 5.10 -14.29 17.26
CA PRO A 40 5.65 -15.61 17.55
C PRO A 40 4.84 -16.73 16.89
N ALA A 41 5.50 -17.85 16.56
CA ALA A 41 4.79 -19.03 16.07
C ALA A 41 3.73 -19.52 17.07
N VAL A 42 2.60 -19.94 16.51
CA VAL A 42 1.52 -20.62 17.23
C VAL A 42 1.53 -22.09 16.81
N GLN A 43 0.98 -22.99 17.65
CA GLN A 43 0.85 -24.42 17.30
C GLN A 43 -0.11 -24.68 16.12
N HIS A 44 -0.89 -23.68 15.72
CA HIS A 44 -1.78 -23.73 14.56
C HIS A 44 -1.09 -23.19 13.30
N ARG A 45 -1.52 -23.65 12.13
CA ARG A 45 -1.06 -23.14 10.83
C ARG A 45 -2.22 -22.93 9.88
N LEU A 46 -2.04 -22.00 8.94
CA LEU A 46 -2.84 -21.95 7.72
C LEU A 46 -2.12 -22.75 6.65
N ARG A 47 -2.79 -23.74 6.05
CA ARG A 47 -2.24 -24.52 4.95
C ARG A 47 -3.02 -24.25 3.67
N GLN A 48 -2.30 -23.95 2.60
CA GLN A 48 -2.84 -23.84 1.26
C GLN A 48 -2.01 -24.71 0.32
N THR A 49 -2.66 -25.66 -0.37
CA THR A 49 -1.98 -26.68 -1.17
C THR A 49 -2.25 -26.49 -2.66
N ALA A 50 -1.19 -26.51 -3.47
CA ALA A 50 -1.27 -26.48 -4.92
C ALA A 50 -0.76 -27.81 -5.49
N TYR A 51 -1.41 -28.27 -6.55
CA TYR A 51 -1.01 -29.44 -7.31
C TYR A 51 -0.61 -29.02 -8.72
N LEU A 52 0.61 -29.37 -9.13
CA LEU A 52 1.17 -28.98 -10.43
C LEU A 52 1.72 -30.21 -11.14
N PRO A 53 1.39 -30.44 -12.42
CA PRO A 53 2.09 -31.47 -13.20
C PRO A 53 3.59 -31.16 -13.25
N CYS A 54 4.46 -32.16 -13.03
CA CYS A 54 5.92 -31.96 -13.08
C CYS A 54 6.36 -31.31 -14.41
N LYS A 55 5.72 -31.70 -15.53
CA LYS A 55 5.94 -31.12 -16.86
C LYS A 55 5.73 -29.60 -16.94
N SER A 56 4.88 -29.04 -16.07
CA SER A 56 4.58 -27.60 -16.04
C SER A 56 5.76 -26.76 -15.54
N ILE A 57 6.74 -27.39 -14.88
CA ILE A 57 7.98 -26.75 -14.42
C ILE A 57 9.18 -27.21 -15.30
N GLY A 58 8.90 -27.84 -16.44
CA GLY A 58 9.91 -28.32 -17.40
C GLY A 58 10.69 -29.54 -16.90
N SER A 59 11.73 -29.93 -17.64
CA SER A 59 12.60 -31.08 -17.29
C SER A 59 13.39 -30.89 -15.98
N GLY A 60 13.43 -29.67 -15.44
CA GLY A 60 14.03 -29.37 -14.13
C GLY A 60 13.27 -29.98 -12.95
N ALA A 61 11.98 -30.28 -13.09
CA ALA A 61 11.15 -30.83 -12.02
C ALA A 61 11.30 -32.33 -11.81
N THR A 62 11.84 -33.07 -12.78
CA THR A 62 12.00 -34.53 -12.67
C THR A 62 13.29 -34.93 -11.95
N ASN A 63 14.18 -33.97 -11.67
CA ASN A 63 15.37 -34.18 -10.84
C ASN A 63 15.23 -33.39 -9.52
N PRO A 64 15.19 -34.05 -8.35
CA PRO A 64 15.04 -33.38 -7.06
C PRO A 64 16.06 -32.26 -6.79
N ARG A 65 17.30 -32.39 -7.30
CA ARG A 65 18.32 -31.32 -7.18
C ARG A 65 17.94 -30.10 -8.00
N CYS A 66 17.52 -30.29 -9.24
CA CYS A 66 17.07 -29.21 -10.10
C CYS A 66 15.81 -28.54 -9.52
N LEU A 67 14.88 -29.33 -8.98
CA LEU A 67 13.68 -28.81 -8.32
C LEU A 67 14.04 -27.86 -7.16
N SER A 68 14.98 -28.22 -6.28
CA SER A 68 15.41 -27.31 -5.20
C SER A 68 15.96 -25.98 -5.71
N HIS A 69 16.69 -25.97 -6.82
CA HIS A 69 17.22 -24.73 -7.40
C HIS A 69 16.09 -23.83 -7.93
N PHE A 70 15.10 -24.43 -8.59
CA PHE A 70 13.94 -23.73 -9.14
C PHE A 70 13.07 -23.11 -8.05
N ILE A 71 12.77 -23.87 -6.98
CA ILE A 71 11.94 -23.39 -5.88
C ILE A 71 12.63 -22.24 -5.13
N LEU A 72 13.92 -22.36 -4.81
CA LEU A 72 14.66 -21.27 -4.15
C LEU A 72 14.75 -20.03 -5.04
N ALA A 73 15.04 -20.20 -6.32
CA ALA A 73 15.14 -19.08 -7.25
C ALA A 73 13.81 -18.36 -7.44
N ALA A 74 12.71 -19.11 -7.58
CA ALA A 74 11.37 -18.54 -7.67
C ALA A 74 10.98 -17.81 -6.38
N LEU A 75 11.24 -18.37 -5.20
CA LEU A 75 10.91 -17.69 -3.93
C LEU A 75 11.76 -16.43 -3.73
N ALA A 76 13.04 -16.47 -4.08
CA ALA A 76 13.90 -15.29 -3.98
C ALA A 76 13.47 -14.17 -4.95
N ALA A 77 13.16 -14.53 -6.20
CA ALA A 77 12.61 -13.57 -7.17
C ALA A 77 11.25 -13.02 -6.72
N TYR A 78 10.40 -13.87 -6.14
CA TYR A 78 9.10 -13.47 -5.63
C TYR A 78 9.21 -12.48 -4.47
N LEU A 79 10.04 -12.80 -3.46
CA LEU A 79 10.30 -11.91 -2.33
C LEU A 79 10.86 -10.57 -2.82
N CYS A 80 11.88 -10.59 -3.68
CA CYS A 80 12.45 -9.37 -4.25
C CYS A 80 11.40 -8.50 -4.94
N ARG A 81 10.48 -9.11 -5.70
CA ARG A 81 9.42 -8.38 -6.40
C ARG A 81 8.37 -7.78 -5.48
N LEU A 82 8.07 -8.42 -4.34
CA LEU A 82 7.07 -7.93 -3.41
C LEU A 82 7.61 -6.98 -2.36
N THR A 83 8.85 -7.18 -1.90
CA THR A 83 9.43 -6.37 -0.81
C THR A 83 10.41 -5.31 -1.32
N GLY A 84 10.92 -5.44 -2.55
CA GLY A 84 12.01 -4.62 -3.07
C GLY A 84 13.40 -5.03 -2.55
N GLU A 85 13.47 -5.99 -1.63
CA GLU A 85 14.72 -6.45 -1.04
C GLU A 85 15.54 -7.27 -2.03
N GLN A 86 16.78 -6.85 -2.25
CA GLN A 86 17.66 -7.51 -3.23
C GLN A 86 18.50 -8.62 -2.59
N ASN A 87 18.71 -8.60 -1.28
CA ASN A 87 19.46 -9.65 -0.58
C ASN A 87 18.49 -10.51 0.21
N VAL A 88 18.12 -11.67 -0.35
CA VAL A 88 17.15 -12.58 0.25
C VAL A 88 17.85 -13.73 0.93
N VAL A 89 17.45 -14.07 2.16
CA VAL A 89 17.96 -15.23 2.89
C VAL A 89 16.84 -16.23 3.15
N LEU A 90 16.90 -17.39 2.48
CA LEU A 90 15.94 -18.48 2.58
C LEU A 90 16.47 -19.60 3.47
N GLY A 91 15.61 -20.21 4.28
CA GLY A 91 15.98 -21.38 5.07
C GLY A 91 15.82 -22.66 4.27
N PHE A 92 16.89 -23.34 3.89
CA PHE A 92 16.83 -24.58 3.12
C PHE A 92 17.02 -25.82 3.99
N VAL A 93 15.99 -26.68 4.04
CA VAL A 93 16.01 -27.90 4.87
C VAL A 93 16.90 -28.98 4.25
N VAL A 94 17.85 -29.47 5.03
CA VAL A 94 18.80 -30.52 4.62
C VAL A 94 18.94 -31.60 5.69
N LYS A 95 19.47 -32.77 5.31
CA LYS A 95 19.91 -33.79 6.27
C LYS A 95 21.19 -33.33 6.96
N ALA A 96 21.30 -33.47 8.27
CA ALA A 96 22.49 -33.09 9.04
C ALA A 96 23.36 -34.29 9.43
N ARG A 97 22.89 -35.52 9.15
CA ARG A 97 23.51 -36.78 9.56
C ARG A 97 23.79 -37.67 8.37
N PHE A 98 24.84 -38.48 8.50
CA PHE A 98 25.35 -39.37 7.46
C PHE A 98 25.80 -40.71 8.05
N GLY A 99 26.02 -41.70 7.18
CA GLY A 99 26.55 -43.01 7.59
C GLY A 99 25.62 -43.71 8.58
N VAL A 100 26.18 -44.36 9.60
CA VAL A 100 25.40 -45.13 10.59
C VAL A 100 24.42 -44.27 11.41
N ASP A 101 24.74 -42.99 11.62
CA ASP A 101 23.90 -42.08 12.41
C ASP A 101 22.59 -41.69 11.69
N GLN A 102 22.45 -41.97 10.39
CA GLN A 102 21.24 -41.66 9.62
C GLN A 102 20.04 -42.53 10.02
N HIS A 103 20.29 -43.72 10.57
CA HIS A 103 19.26 -44.67 11.00
C HIS A 103 18.87 -44.52 12.48
N VAL A 104 19.48 -43.57 13.19
CA VAL A 104 19.19 -43.35 14.61
C VAL A 104 17.99 -42.40 14.74
N PRO A 105 16.87 -42.84 15.36
CA PRO A 105 15.71 -41.97 15.57
C PRO A 105 16.07 -40.67 16.30
N GLY A 106 15.60 -39.54 15.78
CA GLY A 106 15.78 -38.22 16.39
C GLY A 106 15.82 -37.08 15.36
N MET A 107 15.89 -35.82 15.83
CA MET A 107 15.96 -34.65 14.96
C MET A 107 17.30 -34.62 14.19
N ALA A 108 17.24 -35.03 12.92
CA ALA A 108 18.40 -35.22 12.06
C ALA A 108 18.47 -34.22 10.89
N SER A 109 17.53 -33.27 10.81
CA SER A 109 17.56 -32.17 9.83
C SER A 109 18.33 -30.97 10.37
N ASN A 110 18.83 -30.15 9.45
CA ASN A 110 19.35 -28.80 9.69
C ASN A 110 18.69 -27.87 8.67
N ILE A 111 18.68 -26.57 8.94
CA ILE A 111 18.16 -25.56 8.01
C ILE A 111 19.31 -24.62 7.68
N LEU A 112 19.75 -24.63 6.42
CA LEU A 112 20.85 -23.79 5.97
C LEU A 112 20.31 -22.42 5.55
N PRO A 113 20.88 -21.31 6.02
CA PRO A 113 20.55 -20.01 5.47
C PRO A 113 21.21 -19.90 4.08
N ILE A 114 20.40 -19.83 3.02
CA ILE A 114 20.87 -19.66 1.65
C ILE A 114 20.59 -18.22 1.24
N GLN A 115 21.67 -17.44 1.11
CA GLN A 115 21.61 -16.06 0.64
C GLN A 115 21.67 -15.99 -0.88
N LEU A 116 20.77 -15.20 -1.47
CA LEU A 116 20.67 -14.94 -2.89
C LEU A 116 20.59 -13.42 -3.12
N THR A 117 21.37 -12.90 -4.06
CA THR A 117 21.29 -11.50 -4.47
C THR A 117 20.52 -11.41 -5.77
N VAL A 118 19.31 -10.87 -5.68
CA VAL A 118 18.35 -10.76 -6.77
C VAL A 118 18.18 -9.29 -7.13
N LYS A 119 18.45 -8.93 -8.39
CA LYS A 119 18.21 -7.57 -8.88
C LYS A 119 17.06 -7.56 -9.88
N PRO A 120 16.28 -6.47 -9.98
CA PRO A 120 15.13 -6.41 -10.88
C PRO A 120 15.47 -6.62 -12.37
N ASP A 121 16.69 -6.27 -12.78
CA ASP A 121 17.22 -6.38 -14.14
C ASP A 121 17.92 -7.71 -14.44
N MET A 122 17.94 -8.65 -13.49
CA MET A 122 18.47 -9.99 -13.72
C MET A 122 17.47 -10.87 -14.45
N ASP A 123 17.97 -11.78 -15.28
CA ASP A 123 17.18 -12.90 -15.78
C ASP A 123 17.00 -13.99 -14.71
N LEU A 124 15.93 -14.78 -14.84
CA LEU A 124 15.63 -15.87 -13.91
C LEU A 124 16.70 -16.96 -13.92
N SER A 125 17.32 -17.23 -15.07
CA SER A 125 18.35 -18.26 -15.22
C SER A 125 19.57 -18.00 -14.32
N SER A 126 19.93 -16.74 -14.16
CA SER A 126 21.01 -16.26 -13.31
C SER A 126 20.69 -16.50 -11.83
N VAL A 127 19.42 -16.31 -11.43
CA VAL A 127 18.96 -16.62 -10.06
C VAL A 127 18.97 -18.13 -9.81
N ILE A 128 18.56 -18.95 -10.78
CA ILE A 128 18.65 -20.44 -10.68
C ILE A 128 20.10 -20.87 -10.49
N GLN A 129 21.04 -20.29 -11.25
CA GLN A 129 22.47 -20.58 -11.10
C GLN A 129 23.02 -20.12 -9.74
N GLN A 130 22.53 -19.01 -9.19
CA GLN A 130 22.88 -18.59 -7.83
C GLN A 130 22.34 -19.58 -6.79
N ALA A 131 21.07 -19.99 -6.91
CA ALA A 131 20.47 -20.98 -6.02
C ALA A 131 21.22 -22.31 -6.06
N ALA A 132 21.61 -22.78 -7.25
CA ALA A 132 22.43 -23.97 -7.42
C ALA A 132 23.78 -23.87 -6.72
N ARG A 133 24.50 -22.77 -6.91
CA ARG A 133 25.79 -22.51 -6.25
C ARG A 133 25.64 -22.41 -4.74
N GLY A 134 24.63 -21.66 -4.26
CA GLY A 134 24.34 -21.50 -2.83
C GLY A 134 24.06 -22.82 -2.14
N ILE A 135 23.21 -23.67 -2.73
CA ILE A 135 22.94 -25.02 -2.22
C ILE A 135 24.21 -25.87 -2.26
N GLN A 136 24.90 -25.96 -3.40
CA GLN A 136 26.10 -26.79 -3.53
C GLN A 136 27.19 -26.43 -2.50
N CYS A 137 27.47 -25.15 -2.31
CA CYS A 137 28.42 -24.68 -1.30
C CYS A 137 27.88 -24.97 0.11
N GLY A 138 26.62 -24.65 0.41
CA GLY A 138 26.02 -24.88 1.73
C GLY A 138 26.02 -26.36 2.16
N LEU A 139 25.79 -27.29 1.23
CA LEU A 139 25.79 -28.73 1.52
C LEU A 139 27.17 -29.24 1.99
N GLN A 140 28.28 -28.60 1.60
CA GLN A 140 29.63 -28.96 2.06
C GLN A 140 29.83 -28.69 3.56
N TYR A 141 29.04 -27.77 4.13
CA TYR A 141 29.15 -27.29 5.51
C TYR A 141 27.86 -27.57 6.31
N GLN A 142 27.03 -28.52 5.86
CA GLN A 142 25.67 -28.73 6.37
C GLN A 142 25.59 -29.34 7.78
N ARG A 143 26.71 -29.83 8.33
CA ARG A 143 26.77 -30.34 9.71
C ARG A 143 26.76 -29.20 10.74
N TYR A 144 27.21 -28.00 10.36
CA TYR A 144 27.17 -26.83 11.24
C TYR A 144 25.75 -26.29 11.40
N ARG A 145 25.27 -26.31 12.64
CA ARG A 145 23.88 -26.04 13.03
C ARG A 145 23.54 -24.56 12.90
N SER A 146 22.43 -24.22 12.26
CA SER A 146 21.97 -22.82 12.16
C SER A 146 21.64 -22.22 13.53
N GLU A 147 21.27 -23.04 14.51
CA GLU A 147 21.08 -22.59 15.90
C GLU A 147 22.41 -22.15 16.55
N THR A 148 23.54 -22.74 16.12
CA THR A 148 24.87 -22.29 16.55
C THR A 148 25.25 -20.99 15.84
N LEU A 149 24.99 -20.88 14.54
CA LEU A 149 25.21 -19.65 13.78
C LEU A 149 24.42 -18.48 14.38
N ARG A 150 23.12 -18.68 14.67
CA ARG A 150 22.25 -17.70 15.31
C ARG A 150 22.81 -17.18 16.64
N ARG A 151 23.33 -18.07 17.49
CA ARG A 151 23.99 -17.70 18.75
C ARG A 151 25.27 -16.91 18.52
N LYS A 152 26.06 -17.28 17.50
CA LYS A 152 27.32 -16.59 17.16
C LYS A 152 27.07 -15.18 16.64
N LEU A 153 26.02 -14.99 15.84
CA LEU A 153 25.54 -13.69 15.35
C LEU A 153 24.83 -12.88 16.45
N LYS A 154 24.64 -13.43 17.65
CA LYS A 154 23.97 -12.78 18.80
C LYS A 154 22.57 -12.25 18.47
N LEU A 155 21.83 -12.94 17.60
CA LEU A 155 20.47 -12.53 17.23
C LEU A 155 19.55 -12.57 18.45
N ALA A 156 18.67 -11.56 18.58
CA ALA A 156 17.74 -11.45 19.68
C ALA A 156 16.72 -12.61 19.68
N PRO A 157 16.14 -13.00 20.84
CA PRO A 157 15.01 -13.91 20.89
C PRO A 157 13.89 -13.48 19.93
N GLY A 158 13.40 -14.39 19.09
CA GLY A 158 12.38 -14.09 18.06
C GLY A 158 12.92 -13.51 16.76
N GLN A 159 14.17 -13.02 16.72
CA GLN A 159 14.77 -12.54 15.47
C GLN A 159 15.14 -13.72 14.55
N PRO A 160 14.55 -13.81 13.34
CA PRO A 160 14.75 -14.93 12.43
C PRO A 160 16.09 -14.80 11.69
N LEU A 161 16.79 -15.92 11.46
CA LEU A 161 18.01 -15.93 10.64
C LEU A 161 17.69 -15.88 9.13
N PHE A 162 16.54 -16.41 8.76
CA PHE A 162 15.96 -16.50 7.42
C PHE A 162 14.44 -16.36 7.56
N SER A 163 13.76 -15.87 6.52
CA SER A 163 12.31 -15.65 6.57
C SER A 163 11.52 -16.89 6.18
N THR A 164 11.53 -17.23 4.89
CA THR A 164 10.79 -18.37 4.34
C THR A 164 11.63 -19.64 4.39
N ILE A 165 11.04 -20.71 4.92
CA ILE A 165 11.65 -22.05 4.93
C ILE A 165 11.22 -22.82 3.68
N VAL A 166 12.18 -23.45 3.02
CA VAL A 166 11.97 -24.29 1.84
C VAL A 166 12.35 -25.72 2.18
N ASN A 167 11.39 -26.64 2.03
CA ASN A 167 11.61 -28.07 2.21
C ASN A 167 11.27 -28.84 0.94
N VAL A 168 12.30 -29.38 0.28
CA VAL A 168 12.16 -30.24 -0.91
C VAL A 168 12.75 -31.64 -0.62
N MET A 169 12.92 -32.00 0.65
CA MET A 169 13.49 -33.29 0.99
C MET A 169 12.56 -34.43 0.57
N PRO A 170 13.06 -35.46 -0.15
CA PRO A 170 12.29 -36.67 -0.37
C PRO A 170 12.16 -37.41 0.97
N PHE A 171 10.93 -37.77 1.29
CA PHE A 171 10.62 -38.66 2.40
C PHE A 171 10.09 -39.97 1.81
N ASP A 172 10.68 -41.07 2.25
CA ASP A 172 10.20 -42.40 1.90
C ASP A 172 9.03 -42.74 2.82
N TYR A 173 7.83 -42.76 2.25
CA TYR A 173 6.59 -43.09 2.93
C TYR A 173 6.03 -44.45 2.51
N ASP A 174 6.75 -45.17 1.64
CA ASP A 174 6.31 -46.46 1.10
C ASP A 174 6.58 -47.56 2.11
N LEU A 175 5.80 -47.53 3.19
CA LEU A 175 5.79 -48.56 4.20
C LEU A 175 4.76 -49.62 3.81
N SER A 176 5.14 -50.89 3.93
CA SER A 176 4.20 -52.01 3.83
C SER A 176 4.06 -52.69 5.17
N PHE A 177 2.83 -52.97 5.60
CA PHE A 177 2.56 -53.71 6.82
C PHE A 177 1.83 -55.00 6.47
N GLY A 178 2.49 -56.15 6.70
CA GLY A 178 1.90 -57.47 6.41
C GLY A 178 1.53 -57.71 4.94
N GLY A 179 2.24 -57.08 3.99
CA GLY A 179 1.93 -57.17 2.56
C GLY A 179 0.88 -56.17 2.05
N HIS A 180 0.35 -55.31 2.92
CA HIS A 180 -0.55 -54.23 2.55
C HIS A 180 0.22 -52.91 2.40
N ALA A 181 -0.08 -52.17 1.33
CA ALA A 181 0.42 -50.81 1.15
C ALA A 181 -0.17 -49.88 2.23
N SER A 182 0.62 -48.89 2.65
CA SER A 182 0.16 -47.84 3.56
C SER A 182 0.09 -46.49 2.85
N GLU A 183 -0.77 -45.60 3.36
CA GLU A 183 -0.82 -44.21 2.95
C GLU A 183 -0.40 -43.32 4.13
N SER A 184 0.62 -42.49 3.93
CA SER A 184 1.14 -41.60 4.96
C SER A 184 0.64 -40.17 4.75
N HIS A 185 0.00 -39.60 5.77
CA HIS A 185 -0.46 -38.21 5.76
C HIS A 185 0.34 -37.36 6.76
N ASN A 186 1.14 -36.43 6.26
CA ASN A 186 1.85 -35.46 7.10
C ASN A 186 0.91 -34.38 7.63
N LEU A 187 0.51 -34.52 8.89
CA LEU A 187 -0.37 -33.56 9.55
C LEU A 187 0.33 -32.28 9.98
N LEU A 188 1.64 -32.25 10.23
CA LEU A 188 2.42 -31.05 10.60
C LEU A 188 3.91 -31.36 10.42
N LEU A 189 4.67 -30.48 9.75
CA LEU A 189 6.14 -30.60 9.64
C LEU A 189 6.90 -29.84 10.74
N GLY A 190 6.18 -28.98 11.47
CA GLY A 190 6.66 -28.11 12.54
C GLY A 190 5.82 -26.82 12.56
N PRO A 191 5.92 -26.00 13.61
CA PRO A 191 5.35 -24.65 13.57
C PRO A 191 6.04 -23.84 12.47
N ALA A 192 5.26 -23.02 11.76
CA ALA A 192 5.79 -22.00 10.87
C ALA A 192 5.89 -20.69 11.67
N ASP A 193 7.10 -20.15 11.82
CA ASP A 193 7.30 -18.82 12.42
C ASP A 193 6.77 -17.71 11.49
N ASP A 194 6.96 -17.90 10.18
CA ASP A 194 6.52 -17.00 9.11
C ASP A 194 5.80 -17.81 8.03
N LEU A 195 6.53 -18.28 7.02
CA LEU A 195 6.04 -19.10 5.91
C LEU A 195 7.00 -20.28 5.65
N MET A 196 6.43 -21.46 5.48
CA MET A 196 7.13 -22.66 5.02
C MET A 196 6.52 -23.15 3.70
N VAL A 197 7.37 -23.34 2.71
CA VAL A 197 7.02 -23.91 1.40
C VAL A 197 7.60 -25.32 1.32
N ALA A 198 6.74 -26.33 1.43
CA ALA A 198 7.10 -27.73 1.31
C ALA A 198 6.69 -28.28 -0.06
N VAL A 199 7.62 -28.92 -0.76
CA VAL A 199 7.41 -29.45 -2.11
C VAL A 199 7.65 -30.95 -2.12
N HIS A 200 6.63 -31.69 -2.51
CA HIS A 200 6.65 -33.15 -2.58
C HIS A 200 6.40 -33.60 -4.01
N THR A 201 7.20 -34.57 -4.48
CA THR A 201 6.93 -35.25 -5.76
C THR A 201 6.05 -36.46 -5.49
N LEU A 202 4.91 -36.53 -6.17
CA LEU A 202 3.97 -37.64 -6.09
C LEU A 202 4.26 -38.58 -7.27
N GLU A 203 4.99 -39.65 -7.00
CA GLU A 203 5.56 -40.55 -8.03
C GLU A 203 4.47 -41.19 -8.91
N ASN A 204 3.35 -41.61 -8.32
CA ASN A 204 2.27 -42.30 -9.03
C ASN A 204 1.61 -41.45 -10.13
N ASN A 205 1.61 -40.12 -9.99
CA ASN A 205 0.85 -39.22 -10.86
C ASN A 205 1.71 -38.19 -11.60
N HIS A 206 3.04 -38.21 -11.45
CA HIS A 206 3.93 -37.16 -12.00
C HIS A 206 3.46 -35.74 -11.64
N MET A 207 3.02 -35.57 -10.39
CA MET A 207 2.53 -34.32 -9.83
C MET A 207 3.46 -33.83 -8.74
N LEU A 208 3.62 -32.52 -8.65
CA LEU A 208 4.16 -31.83 -7.49
C LEU A 208 3.00 -31.39 -6.60
N ARG A 209 3.12 -31.69 -5.31
CA ARG A 209 2.31 -31.08 -4.26
C ARG A 209 3.14 -29.99 -3.59
N ILE A 210 2.64 -28.76 -3.59
CA ILE A 210 3.28 -27.60 -2.98
C ILE A 210 2.39 -27.11 -1.83
N ASP A 211 2.85 -27.30 -0.60
CA ASP A 211 2.17 -26.84 0.61
C ASP A 211 2.77 -25.50 1.05
N PHE A 212 1.91 -24.49 1.21
CA PHE A 212 2.20 -23.24 1.88
C PHE A 212 1.66 -23.31 3.30
N ASP A 213 2.56 -23.45 4.27
CA ASP A 213 2.24 -23.47 5.69
C ASP A 213 2.63 -22.13 6.32
N ALA A 214 1.65 -21.33 6.71
CA ALA A 214 1.85 -19.98 7.22
C ALA A 214 1.42 -19.84 8.69
N ASN A 215 2.08 -18.91 9.39
CA ASN A 215 1.68 -18.51 10.75
C ASN A 215 0.33 -17.76 10.69
N PRO A 216 -0.75 -18.28 11.31
CA PRO A 216 -2.08 -17.65 11.29
C PRO A 216 -2.12 -16.29 12.00
N ALA A 217 -1.14 -16.00 12.86
CA ALA A 217 -1.02 -14.70 13.49
C ALA A 217 -0.34 -13.66 12.57
N CYS A 218 0.39 -14.10 11.55
CA CYS A 218 0.99 -13.23 10.54
C CYS A 218 0.10 -13.08 9.30
N TYR A 219 -0.51 -14.17 8.83
CA TYR A 219 -1.26 -14.23 7.57
C TYR A 219 -2.73 -14.59 7.78
N THR A 220 -3.57 -14.09 6.87
CA THR A 220 -4.94 -14.54 6.63
C THR A 220 -4.99 -15.64 5.58
N THR A 221 -6.11 -16.36 5.49
CA THR A 221 -6.28 -17.43 4.49
C THR A 221 -6.21 -16.88 3.06
N ASP A 222 -6.81 -15.72 2.82
CA ASP A 222 -6.84 -15.09 1.49
C ASP A 222 -5.45 -14.62 1.05
N GLU A 223 -4.64 -14.08 1.97
CA GLU A 223 -3.24 -13.71 1.69
C GLU A 223 -2.41 -14.94 1.28
N VAL A 224 -2.53 -16.06 1.99
CA VAL A 224 -1.79 -17.29 1.65
C VAL A 224 -2.24 -17.85 0.29
N ILE A 225 -3.54 -17.79 -0.02
CA ILE A 225 -4.08 -18.17 -1.34
C ILE A 225 -3.49 -17.30 -2.44
N ALA A 226 -3.48 -15.97 -2.25
CA ALA A 226 -2.92 -15.03 -3.23
C ALA A 226 -1.42 -15.26 -3.43
N HIS A 227 -0.65 -15.43 -2.34
CA HIS A 227 0.78 -15.72 -2.42
C HIS A 227 1.08 -17.02 -3.15
N GLN A 228 0.34 -18.09 -2.85
CA GLN A 228 0.48 -19.36 -3.54
C GLN A 228 0.21 -19.21 -5.04
N ARG A 229 -0.88 -18.52 -5.44
CA ARG A 229 -1.22 -18.32 -6.86
C ARG A 229 -0.12 -17.58 -7.61
N CYS A 230 0.35 -16.46 -7.06
CA CYS A 230 1.44 -15.67 -7.64
C CYS A 230 2.73 -16.50 -7.77
N PHE A 231 3.08 -17.24 -6.71
CA PHE A 231 4.27 -18.09 -6.72
C PHE A 231 4.18 -19.21 -7.76
N VAL A 232 3.02 -19.86 -7.88
CA VAL A 232 2.77 -20.90 -8.88
C VAL A 232 2.84 -20.34 -10.30
N ASN A 233 2.33 -19.13 -10.52
CA ASN A 233 2.46 -18.43 -11.80
C ASN A 233 3.94 -18.16 -12.12
N LEU A 234 4.70 -17.63 -11.17
CA LEU A 234 6.14 -17.39 -11.32
C LEU A 234 6.92 -18.68 -11.63
N LEU A 235 6.58 -19.80 -10.99
CA LEU A 235 7.21 -21.09 -11.28
C LEU A 235 6.99 -21.54 -12.74
N LYS A 236 5.78 -21.32 -13.29
CA LYS A 236 5.48 -21.62 -14.69
C LYS A 236 6.26 -20.70 -15.64
N THR A 237 6.37 -19.41 -15.31
CA THR A 237 7.16 -18.44 -16.09
C THR A 237 8.64 -18.84 -16.10
N LEU A 238 9.19 -19.21 -14.95
CA LEU A 238 10.58 -19.65 -14.82
C LEU A 238 10.89 -20.89 -15.69
N ALA A 239 9.93 -21.80 -15.81
CA ALA A 239 10.06 -22.99 -16.65
C ALA A 239 9.94 -22.73 -18.16
N THR A 240 9.18 -21.72 -18.57
CA THR A 240 8.90 -21.44 -19.99
C THR A 240 9.78 -20.34 -20.58
N SER A 241 10.19 -19.38 -19.76
CA SER A 241 10.93 -18.17 -20.17
C SER A 241 12.06 -17.83 -19.18
N PRO A 242 13.06 -18.71 -18.98
CA PRO A 242 14.12 -18.49 -17.98
C PRO A 242 15.03 -17.28 -18.29
N ALA A 243 15.04 -16.79 -19.54
CA ALA A 243 15.78 -15.59 -19.94
C ALA A 243 15.01 -14.27 -19.68
N GLN A 244 13.76 -14.34 -19.20
CA GLN A 244 12.96 -13.16 -18.90
C GLN A 244 13.51 -12.43 -17.67
N LEU A 245 13.50 -11.09 -17.73
CA LEU A 245 13.94 -10.23 -16.62
C LEU A 245 12.92 -10.23 -15.48
N ILE A 246 13.40 -10.23 -14.25
CA ILE A 246 12.58 -10.33 -13.03
C ILE A 246 11.54 -9.21 -12.95
N ASN A 247 11.90 -7.97 -13.29
CA ASN A 247 10.98 -6.82 -13.27
C ASN A 247 9.83 -6.90 -14.29
N SER A 248 10.00 -7.68 -15.35
CA SER A 248 9.06 -7.83 -16.46
C SER A 248 8.07 -8.97 -16.26
N ILE A 249 8.22 -9.73 -15.17
CA ILE A 249 7.33 -10.84 -14.86
C ILE A 249 6.04 -10.32 -14.26
N ASP A 250 4.93 -10.66 -14.90
CA ASP A 250 3.59 -10.53 -14.34
C ASP A 250 3.41 -11.58 -13.23
N LEU A 251 3.29 -11.11 -11.99
CA LEU A 251 3.02 -11.99 -10.84
C LEU A 251 1.54 -12.39 -10.79
N LEU A 252 0.66 -11.45 -11.13
CA LEU A 252 -0.78 -11.64 -11.14
C LEU A 252 -1.21 -12.45 -12.36
N ASP A 253 -2.20 -13.32 -12.17
CA ASP A 253 -2.82 -13.96 -13.32
C ASP A 253 -3.73 -12.98 -14.09
N ALA A 254 -4.16 -13.39 -15.28
CA ALA A 254 -4.96 -12.54 -16.16
C ALA A 254 -6.32 -12.16 -15.53
N VAL A 255 -6.89 -13.01 -14.68
CA VAL A 255 -8.19 -12.79 -14.04
C VAL A 255 -8.04 -11.75 -12.92
N GLU A 256 -7.03 -11.89 -12.07
CA GLU A 256 -6.72 -10.92 -11.02
C GLU A 256 -6.34 -9.56 -11.61
N ARG A 257 -5.55 -9.55 -12.69
CA ARG A 257 -5.21 -8.32 -13.42
C ARG A 257 -6.44 -7.64 -14.02
N GLN A 258 -7.33 -8.39 -14.66
CA GLN A 258 -8.58 -7.86 -15.21
C GLN A 258 -9.46 -7.25 -14.12
N ARG A 259 -9.59 -7.95 -12.99
CA ARG A 259 -10.36 -7.47 -11.85
C ARG A 259 -9.81 -6.14 -11.30
N LEU A 260 -8.49 -6.08 -11.06
CA LEU A 260 -7.83 -4.93 -10.48
C LEU A 260 -7.78 -3.71 -11.41
N LEU A 261 -7.52 -3.93 -12.69
CA LEU A 261 -7.28 -2.83 -13.64
C LEU A 261 -8.55 -2.38 -14.37
N VAL A 262 -9.53 -3.27 -14.54
CA VAL A 262 -10.74 -2.98 -15.32
C VAL A 262 -11.98 -3.02 -14.46
N GLU A 263 -12.29 -4.16 -13.82
CA GLU A 263 -13.58 -4.32 -13.12
C GLU A 263 -13.72 -3.35 -11.94
N TRP A 264 -12.69 -3.17 -11.14
CA TRP A 264 -12.69 -2.24 -10.00
C TRP A 264 -12.55 -0.77 -10.41
N ASN A 265 -12.04 -0.50 -11.61
CA ASN A 265 -11.89 0.86 -12.15
C ASN A 265 -13.00 1.24 -13.14
N ALA A 266 -14.02 0.41 -13.32
CA ALA A 266 -15.19 0.70 -14.14
C ALA A 266 -16.13 1.71 -13.44
N THR A 267 -15.60 2.89 -13.13
CA THR A 267 -16.26 3.96 -12.36
C THR A 267 -16.82 5.08 -13.25
N GLU A 268 -16.90 4.84 -14.56
CA GLU A 268 -17.49 5.78 -15.52
C GLU A 268 -18.97 6.04 -15.18
N CYS A 269 -19.31 7.32 -14.99
CA CYS A 269 -20.67 7.78 -14.72
C CYS A 269 -20.87 9.15 -15.36
N ASP A 270 -22.08 9.39 -15.89
CA ASP A 270 -22.47 10.72 -16.36
C ASP A 270 -22.69 11.65 -15.17
N TYR A 271 -22.10 12.84 -15.22
CA TYR A 271 -22.28 13.90 -14.24
C TYR A 271 -22.22 15.27 -14.95
N PRO A 272 -22.73 16.36 -14.37
CA PRO A 272 -22.80 17.67 -15.04
C PRO A 272 -21.42 18.36 -15.06
N ALA A 273 -20.45 17.77 -15.76
CA ALA A 273 -19.05 18.19 -15.81
C ALA A 273 -18.82 19.61 -16.38
N HIS A 274 -19.81 20.15 -17.08
CA HIS A 274 -19.76 21.50 -17.66
C HIS A 274 -20.15 22.61 -16.67
N LEU A 275 -20.72 22.25 -15.51
CA LEU A 275 -21.16 23.22 -14.51
C LEU A 275 -20.06 23.54 -13.50
N CYS A 276 -20.00 24.79 -13.07
CA CYS A 276 -19.24 25.19 -11.90
C CYS A 276 -20.01 24.85 -10.62
N ILE A 277 -19.29 24.59 -9.52
CA ILE A 277 -19.93 24.20 -8.25
C ILE A 277 -20.93 25.23 -7.72
N HIS A 278 -20.68 26.53 -7.92
CA HIS A 278 -21.60 27.58 -7.48
C HIS A 278 -22.91 27.56 -8.29
N GLN A 279 -22.90 27.10 -9.54
CA GLN A 279 -24.11 26.97 -10.37
C GLN A 279 -25.02 25.85 -9.85
N LEU A 280 -24.46 24.76 -9.29
CA LEU A 280 -25.24 23.73 -8.60
C LEU A 280 -25.91 24.28 -7.35
N PHE A 281 -25.22 25.16 -6.61
CA PHE A 281 -25.80 25.88 -5.47
C PHE A 281 -26.94 26.80 -5.92
N GLU A 282 -26.77 27.57 -7.00
CA GLU A 282 -27.81 28.45 -7.55
C GLU A 282 -29.06 27.70 -8.04
N ALA A 283 -28.87 26.54 -8.67
CA ALA A 283 -29.97 25.66 -9.05
C ALA A 283 -30.76 25.19 -7.81
N GLN A 284 -30.06 24.88 -6.71
CA GLN A 284 -30.69 24.51 -5.45
C GLN A 284 -31.41 25.69 -4.78
N VAL A 285 -30.87 26.91 -4.86
CA VAL A 285 -31.53 28.14 -4.38
C VAL A 285 -32.85 28.36 -5.11
N THR A 286 -32.89 28.13 -6.42
CA THR A 286 -34.10 28.23 -7.23
C THR A 286 -35.14 27.18 -6.83
N ARG A 287 -34.69 25.96 -6.51
CA ARG A 287 -35.55 24.83 -6.16
C ARG A 287 -36.22 24.97 -4.79
N THR A 288 -35.48 25.39 -3.77
CA THR A 288 -36.00 25.52 -2.39
C THR A 288 -35.45 26.78 -1.70
N PRO A 289 -35.89 27.98 -2.09
CA PRO A 289 -35.28 29.23 -1.63
C PRO A 289 -35.41 29.45 -0.11
N GLY A 290 -36.56 29.08 0.48
CA GLY A 290 -36.84 29.25 1.91
C GLY A 290 -36.31 28.12 2.82
N ALA A 291 -35.71 27.07 2.25
CA ALA A 291 -35.13 26.01 3.07
C ALA A 291 -33.85 26.51 3.75
N ILE A 292 -33.57 26.01 4.96
CA ILE A 292 -32.35 26.34 5.70
C ILE A 292 -31.14 25.81 4.93
N ALA A 293 -30.20 26.72 4.65
CA ALA A 293 -28.96 26.44 3.95
C ALA A 293 -27.77 26.33 4.91
N LEU A 294 -27.70 27.20 5.92
CA LEU A 294 -26.58 27.24 6.85
C LEU A 294 -27.08 27.42 8.27
N VAL A 295 -26.50 26.66 9.20
CA VAL A 295 -26.71 26.80 10.64
C VAL A 295 -25.34 26.95 11.28
N PHE A 296 -25.17 28.00 12.08
CA PHE A 296 -23.98 28.22 12.87
C PHE A 296 -24.41 28.81 14.21
N GLU A 297 -24.23 28.04 15.28
CA GLU A 297 -24.77 28.37 16.60
C GLU A 297 -26.29 28.68 16.53
N GLU A 298 -26.72 29.84 17.01
CA GLU A 298 -28.13 30.29 16.95
C GLU A 298 -28.50 30.96 15.61
N GLN A 299 -27.53 31.15 14.71
CA GLN A 299 -27.77 31.79 13.42
C GLN A 299 -28.18 30.77 12.37
N THR A 300 -29.22 31.12 11.61
CA THR A 300 -29.66 30.34 10.45
C THR A 300 -29.78 31.23 9.22
N LEU A 301 -29.38 30.71 8.07
CA LEU A 301 -29.59 31.35 6.77
C LEU A 301 -30.31 30.38 5.85
N SER A 302 -31.37 30.86 5.21
CA SER A 302 -32.00 30.16 4.08
C SER A 302 -31.10 30.18 2.84
N TYR A 303 -31.41 29.34 1.85
CA TYR A 303 -30.72 29.35 0.56
C TYR A 303 -30.79 30.71 -0.12
N ALA A 304 -31.96 31.36 -0.12
CA ALA A 304 -32.14 32.67 -0.72
C ALA A 304 -31.32 33.76 -0.03
N GLU A 305 -31.26 33.76 1.31
CA GLU A 305 -30.47 34.72 2.09
C GLU A 305 -28.97 34.52 1.86
N LEU A 306 -28.49 33.28 1.94
CA LEU A 306 -27.09 32.95 1.71
C LEU A 306 -26.67 33.36 0.29
N ASN A 307 -27.49 33.05 -0.72
CA ASN A 307 -27.21 33.41 -2.11
C ASN A 307 -27.19 34.93 -2.31
N THR A 308 -28.13 35.66 -1.71
CA THR A 308 -28.19 37.13 -1.80
C THR A 308 -26.93 37.78 -1.22
N ARG A 309 -26.49 37.32 -0.05
CA ARG A 309 -25.27 37.82 0.59
C ARG A 309 -24.03 37.54 -0.26
N ALA A 310 -23.90 36.30 -0.76
CA ALA A 310 -22.78 35.91 -1.62
C ALA A 310 -22.77 36.67 -2.96
N ASN A 311 -23.94 36.90 -3.57
CA ASN A 311 -24.05 37.65 -4.83
C ASN A 311 -23.58 39.10 -4.68
N ARG A 312 -23.99 39.77 -3.60
CA ARG A 312 -23.56 41.16 -3.33
C ARG A 312 -22.04 41.28 -3.25
N LEU A 313 -21.42 40.39 -2.47
CA LEU A 313 -19.97 40.36 -2.34
C LEU A 313 -19.29 39.94 -3.66
N ALA A 314 -19.87 39.01 -4.42
CA ALA A 314 -19.34 38.60 -5.72
C ALA A 314 -19.30 39.75 -6.73
N HIS A 315 -20.36 40.58 -6.80
CA HIS A 315 -20.36 41.77 -7.65
C HIS A 315 -19.25 42.76 -7.27
N GLN A 316 -19.02 42.97 -5.97
CA GLN A 316 -17.91 43.81 -5.51
C GLN A 316 -16.55 43.21 -5.90
N LEU A 317 -16.37 41.89 -5.79
CA LEU A 317 -15.14 41.22 -6.21
C LEU A 317 -14.90 41.36 -7.72
N ILE A 318 -15.95 41.25 -8.54
CA ILE A 318 -15.87 41.46 -9.99
C ILE A 318 -15.48 42.91 -10.31
N GLU A 319 -16.08 43.90 -9.63
CA GLU A 319 -15.71 45.33 -9.78
C GLU A 319 -14.23 45.59 -9.43
N LEU A 320 -13.69 44.85 -8.46
CA LEU A 320 -12.28 44.92 -8.06
C LEU A 320 -11.34 44.11 -8.98
N GLY A 321 -11.87 43.48 -10.03
CA GLY A 321 -11.09 42.82 -11.08
C GLY A 321 -10.85 41.32 -10.89
N VAL A 322 -11.62 40.64 -10.03
CA VAL A 322 -11.61 39.16 -10.01
C VAL A 322 -12.08 38.63 -11.36
N LYS A 323 -11.30 37.70 -11.91
CA LYS A 323 -11.55 37.01 -13.18
C LYS A 323 -11.27 35.51 -13.00
N PRO A 324 -11.63 34.65 -13.96
CA PRO A 324 -11.29 33.23 -13.90
C PRO A 324 -9.80 32.98 -13.58
N ASP A 325 -9.53 31.99 -12.73
CA ASP A 325 -8.22 31.63 -12.15
C ASP A 325 -7.52 32.69 -11.27
N ALA A 326 -8.18 33.83 -11.00
CA ALA A 326 -7.68 34.76 -10.00
C ALA A 326 -7.79 34.13 -8.61
N ARG A 327 -6.69 34.11 -7.85
CA ARG A 327 -6.70 33.65 -6.46
C ARG A 327 -7.14 34.77 -5.55
N VAL A 328 -8.13 34.48 -4.71
CA VAL A 328 -8.58 35.37 -3.64
C VAL A 328 -8.30 34.68 -2.31
N ALA A 329 -7.45 35.29 -1.49
CA ALA A 329 -7.20 34.74 -0.16
C ALA A 329 -8.43 34.94 0.73
N ILE A 330 -8.70 33.97 1.61
CA ILE A 330 -9.71 34.12 2.65
C ILE A 330 -9.11 33.71 3.99
N CYS A 331 -8.96 34.66 4.89
CA CYS A 331 -8.42 34.48 6.24
C CYS A 331 -9.51 34.90 7.22
N ALA A 332 -10.33 33.96 7.69
CA ALA A 332 -11.45 34.26 8.57
C ALA A 332 -11.72 33.10 9.52
N GLU A 333 -12.27 33.41 10.69
CA GLU A 333 -12.77 32.40 11.60
C GLU A 333 -14.03 31.72 11.04
N ARG A 334 -14.33 30.53 11.58
CA ARG A 334 -15.52 29.77 11.20
C ARG A 334 -16.77 30.59 11.53
N SER A 335 -17.47 31.03 10.50
CA SER A 335 -18.64 31.90 10.61
C SER A 335 -19.52 31.81 9.36
N PRO A 336 -20.78 32.27 9.41
CA PRO A 336 -21.59 32.44 8.20
C PRO A 336 -20.94 33.35 7.15
N ALA A 337 -20.19 34.38 7.59
CA ALA A 337 -19.46 35.29 6.72
C ALA A 337 -18.37 34.57 5.92
N MET A 338 -17.65 33.61 6.52
CA MET A 338 -16.67 32.78 5.80
C MET A 338 -17.33 32.03 4.65
N VAL A 339 -18.49 31.39 4.87
CA VAL A 339 -19.22 30.66 3.83
C VAL A 339 -19.73 31.59 2.73
N VAL A 340 -20.23 32.79 3.10
CA VAL A 340 -20.59 33.84 2.15
C VAL A 340 -19.38 34.25 1.30
N GLY A 341 -18.21 34.43 1.91
CA GLY A 341 -16.97 34.77 1.22
C GLY A 341 -16.53 33.70 0.22
N LEU A 342 -16.52 32.43 0.63
CA LEU A 342 -16.20 31.30 -0.26
C LEU A 342 -17.14 31.26 -1.48
N LEU A 343 -18.45 31.35 -1.26
CA LEU A 343 -19.43 31.37 -2.35
C LEU A 343 -19.28 32.60 -3.24
N ALA A 344 -18.99 33.77 -2.66
CA ALA A 344 -18.80 35.00 -3.40
C ALA A 344 -17.58 34.92 -4.33
N ILE A 345 -16.46 34.37 -3.85
CA ILE A 345 -15.25 34.15 -4.66
C ILE A 345 -15.57 33.25 -5.85
N LEU A 346 -16.22 32.10 -5.60
CA LEU A 346 -16.59 31.16 -6.66
C LEU A 346 -17.55 31.79 -7.69
N LYS A 347 -18.50 32.60 -7.24
CA LYS A 347 -19.46 33.32 -8.09
C LYS A 347 -18.82 34.46 -8.90
N ALA A 348 -17.77 35.08 -8.36
CA ALA A 348 -16.95 36.05 -9.09
C ALA A 348 -16.02 35.38 -10.12
N GLY A 349 -15.94 34.04 -10.13
CA GLY A 349 -15.05 33.25 -10.98
C GLY A 349 -13.65 33.07 -10.42
N GLY A 350 -13.36 33.56 -9.22
CA GLY A 350 -12.08 33.37 -8.57
C GLY A 350 -11.96 32.01 -7.88
N ALA A 351 -10.72 31.64 -7.58
CA ALA A 351 -10.38 30.50 -6.74
C ALA A 351 -10.07 30.97 -5.33
N TYR A 352 -10.72 30.40 -4.32
CA TYR A 352 -10.41 30.76 -2.94
C TYR A 352 -9.13 30.08 -2.46
N VAL A 353 -8.34 30.80 -1.67
CA VAL A 353 -7.14 30.28 -1.00
C VAL A 353 -7.35 30.43 0.50
N PRO A 354 -7.76 29.35 1.21
CA PRO A 354 -8.10 29.45 2.61
C PRO A 354 -6.84 29.55 3.46
N LEU A 355 -6.86 30.49 4.39
CA LEU A 355 -5.83 30.76 5.37
C LEU A 355 -6.45 30.62 6.76
N ASP A 356 -5.87 29.76 7.59
CA ASP A 356 -6.32 29.61 8.98
C ASP A 356 -5.68 30.72 9.83
N PRO A 357 -6.46 31.62 10.47
CA PRO A 357 -5.91 32.65 11.35
C PRO A 357 -5.05 32.10 12.50
N ALA A 358 -5.23 30.83 12.89
CA ALA A 358 -4.44 30.18 13.94
C ALA A 358 -3.03 29.73 13.47
N TYR A 359 -2.74 29.79 12.17
CA TYR A 359 -1.41 29.44 11.66
C TYR A 359 -0.36 30.47 12.08
N PRO A 360 0.90 30.04 12.28
CA PRO A 360 2.01 30.97 12.47
C PRO A 360 2.09 31.98 11.32
N SER A 361 2.37 33.25 11.63
CA SER A 361 2.42 34.34 10.66
C SER A 361 3.40 34.09 9.50
N GLU A 362 4.51 33.40 9.76
CA GLU A 362 5.47 32.99 8.73
C GLU A 362 4.83 32.06 7.69
N ARG A 363 4.00 31.11 8.12
CA ARG A 363 3.28 30.20 7.22
C ARG A 363 2.27 30.95 6.37
N LEU A 364 1.51 31.87 6.97
CA LEU A 364 0.54 32.72 6.27
C LEU A 364 1.22 33.61 5.22
N THR A 365 2.33 34.24 5.61
CA THR A 365 3.14 35.09 4.72
C THR A 365 3.70 34.30 3.55
N HIS A 366 4.21 33.09 3.80
CA HIS A 366 4.72 32.21 2.75
C HIS A 366 3.64 31.85 1.73
N ILE A 367 2.46 31.43 2.20
CA ILE A 367 1.34 31.09 1.32
C ILE A 367 0.93 32.30 0.47
N LEU A 368 0.80 33.47 1.08
CA LEU A 368 0.43 34.70 0.36
C LEU A 368 1.49 35.11 -0.65
N ALA A 369 2.77 34.98 -0.32
CA ALA A 369 3.86 35.29 -1.25
C ALA A 369 3.86 34.35 -2.47
N ASP A 370 3.61 33.06 -2.27
CA ASP A 370 3.56 32.05 -3.33
C ASP A 370 2.28 32.17 -4.18
N THR A 371 1.14 32.43 -3.55
CA THR A 371 -0.16 32.62 -4.22
C THR A 371 -0.26 33.96 -4.95
N ALA A 372 0.41 34.99 -4.43
CA ALA A 372 0.34 36.38 -4.86
C ALA A 372 -1.10 36.84 -5.18
N PRO A 373 -2.06 36.76 -4.23
CA PRO A 373 -3.42 37.24 -4.46
C PRO A 373 -3.44 38.77 -4.50
N ALA A 374 -4.31 39.36 -5.32
CA ALA A 374 -4.53 40.82 -5.32
C ALA A 374 -5.55 41.27 -4.28
N ILE A 375 -6.44 40.35 -3.86
CA ILE A 375 -7.56 40.60 -2.97
C ILE A 375 -7.55 39.55 -1.86
N ALA A 376 -7.85 39.97 -0.63
CA ALA A 376 -8.09 39.09 0.50
C ALA A 376 -9.44 39.41 1.16
N LEU A 377 -10.18 38.37 1.51
CA LEU A 377 -11.30 38.45 2.43
C LEU A 377 -10.78 38.15 3.84
N ALA A 378 -10.85 39.10 4.76
CA ALA A 378 -10.37 38.90 6.12
C ALA A 378 -11.26 39.57 7.17
N ASP A 379 -11.73 38.78 8.13
CA ASP A 379 -12.42 39.29 9.32
C ASP A 379 -11.41 39.87 10.35
N THR A 380 -11.88 40.32 11.50
CA THR A 380 -11.02 40.91 12.54
C THR A 380 -9.88 39.99 12.97
N ALA A 381 -10.13 38.70 13.13
CA ALA A 381 -9.12 37.72 13.53
C ALA A 381 -8.11 37.48 12.41
N GLY A 382 -8.59 37.33 11.17
CA GLY A 382 -7.74 37.18 10.00
C GLY A 382 -6.86 38.40 9.73
N GLN A 383 -7.40 39.61 9.84
CA GLN A 383 -6.62 40.84 9.71
C GLN A 383 -5.50 40.90 10.76
N SER A 384 -5.83 40.55 12.01
CA SER A 384 -4.84 40.48 13.10
C SER A 384 -3.73 39.45 12.82
N ALA A 385 -4.08 38.29 12.27
CA ALA A 385 -3.13 37.23 11.95
C ALA A 385 -2.23 37.55 10.75
N LEU A 386 -2.75 38.26 9.74
CA LEU A 386 -1.99 38.67 8.56
C LEU A 386 -1.01 39.81 8.84
N GLY A 387 -1.37 40.72 9.76
CA GLY A 387 -0.54 41.85 10.17
C GLY A 387 -0.49 43.00 9.15
N ASP A 388 -0.23 44.21 9.66
CA ASP A 388 -0.37 45.47 8.91
C ASP A 388 0.44 45.54 7.60
N THR A 389 1.65 44.98 7.60
CA THR A 389 2.53 44.99 6.41
C THR A 389 1.91 44.24 5.24
N VAL A 390 1.30 43.08 5.50
CA VAL A 390 0.63 42.27 4.48
C VAL A 390 -0.64 42.98 4.01
N LEU A 391 -1.45 43.47 4.96
CA LEU A 391 -2.70 44.17 4.66
C LEU A 391 -2.48 45.41 3.78
N ALA A 392 -1.38 46.15 4.00
CA ALA A 392 -1.05 47.33 3.19
C ALA A 392 -0.75 47.01 1.71
N SER A 393 -0.44 45.76 1.38
CA SER A 393 -0.13 45.32 0.02
C SER A 393 -1.33 44.70 -0.73
N LEU A 394 -2.46 44.52 -0.06
CA LEU A 394 -3.63 43.81 -0.58
C LEU A 394 -4.87 44.71 -0.54
N THR A 395 -5.82 44.48 -1.45
CA THR A 395 -7.18 44.98 -1.25
C THR A 395 -7.88 44.03 -0.28
N VAL A 396 -8.19 44.52 0.92
CA VAL A 396 -8.79 43.70 1.99
C VAL A 396 -10.26 44.07 2.16
N LEU A 397 -11.14 43.06 2.12
CA LEU A 397 -12.56 43.20 2.41
C LEU A 397 -12.92 42.36 3.63
N ASP A 398 -13.75 42.90 4.54
CA ASP A 398 -14.33 42.11 5.62
C ASP A 398 -15.58 41.38 5.10
N PRO A 399 -15.62 40.03 5.08
CA PRO A 399 -16.79 39.28 4.63
C PRO A 399 -18.04 39.49 5.51
N ASN A 400 -17.90 40.08 6.70
CA ASN A 400 -19.03 40.46 7.55
C ASN A 400 -19.74 41.74 7.06
N ILE A 401 -19.05 42.57 6.27
CA ILE A 401 -19.58 43.84 5.76
C ILE A 401 -20.12 43.62 4.36
N LEU A 402 -21.45 43.49 4.24
CA LEU A 402 -22.09 43.28 2.95
C LEU A 402 -22.20 44.59 2.16
N PRO A 403 -21.74 44.63 0.90
CA PRO A 403 -21.83 45.82 0.09
C PRO A 403 -23.26 46.04 -0.43
N GLU A 404 -23.63 47.30 -0.65
CA GLU A 404 -24.84 47.66 -1.38
C GLU A 404 -24.64 47.46 -2.88
N ARG A 405 -24.79 46.20 -3.31
CA ARG A 405 -24.68 45.76 -4.71
C ARG A 405 -25.88 44.90 -5.11
N ALA A 406 -25.93 44.54 -6.40
CA ALA A 406 -26.98 43.70 -6.94
C ALA A 406 -27.08 42.37 -6.18
N ALA A 407 -28.31 41.92 -5.94
CA ALA A 407 -28.59 40.63 -5.29
C ALA A 407 -28.69 39.46 -6.29
N THR A 408 -28.69 39.76 -7.59
CA THR A 408 -28.81 38.77 -8.68
C THR A 408 -27.51 37.99 -8.86
N ASN A 409 -27.61 36.73 -9.29
CA ASN A 409 -26.42 35.92 -9.58
C ASN A 409 -25.56 36.63 -10.65
N PRO A 410 -24.26 36.85 -10.40
CA PRO A 410 -23.37 37.41 -11.42
C PRO A 410 -23.27 36.46 -12.62
N GLN A 411 -22.96 37.01 -13.79
CA GLN A 411 -22.66 36.25 -15.00
C GLN A 411 -21.23 36.58 -15.42
N VAL A 412 -20.36 35.58 -15.44
CA VAL A 412 -18.94 35.72 -15.81
C VAL A 412 -18.73 34.93 -17.11
N PRO A 413 -18.75 35.59 -18.30
CA PRO A 413 -18.82 34.90 -19.59
C PRO A 413 -17.66 33.93 -19.88
N GLU A 414 -16.47 34.21 -19.34
CA GLU A 414 -15.27 33.39 -19.55
C GLU A 414 -15.15 32.21 -18.58
N LEU A 415 -15.99 32.16 -17.53
CA LEU A 415 -15.89 31.13 -16.49
C LEU A 415 -16.42 29.78 -17.00
N THR A 416 -15.63 28.73 -16.78
CA THR A 416 -15.94 27.35 -17.16
C THR A 416 -15.60 26.40 -16.02
N ALA A 417 -16.08 25.16 -16.09
CA ALA A 417 -15.80 24.14 -15.07
C ALA A 417 -14.31 23.73 -14.98
N HIS A 418 -13.48 24.12 -15.96
CA HIS A 418 -12.03 23.88 -15.97
C HIS A 418 -11.21 24.96 -15.28
N HIS A 419 -11.86 26.04 -14.82
CA HIS A 419 -11.18 27.04 -14.01
C HIS A 419 -11.09 26.59 -12.55
N LEU A 420 -10.11 27.16 -11.85
CA LEU A 420 -9.83 26.88 -10.46
C LEU A 420 -11.01 27.27 -9.57
N ALA A 421 -11.43 26.34 -8.72
CA ALA A 421 -12.36 26.60 -7.63
C ALA A 421 -11.63 26.94 -6.33
N TYR A 422 -10.50 26.27 -6.06
CA TYR A 422 -9.67 26.59 -4.90
C TYR A 422 -8.21 26.21 -5.07
N VAL A 423 -7.38 26.77 -4.20
CA VAL A 423 -6.00 26.32 -3.97
C VAL A 423 -5.80 26.05 -2.49
N ILE A 424 -5.50 24.80 -2.11
CA ILE A 424 -5.26 24.40 -0.72
C ILE A 424 -3.81 24.00 -0.52
N TYR A 425 -3.15 24.55 0.50
CA TYR A 425 -1.75 24.26 0.79
C TYR A 425 -1.58 23.03 1.68
N THR A 426 -0.67 22.15 1.27
CA THR A 426 -0.26 20.95 2.03
C THR A 426 1.16 21.12 2.57
N SER A 427 1.55 20.38 3.61
CA SER A 427 2.85 20.54 4.29
C SER A 427 4.08 20.28 3.42
N GLY A 428 3.95 19.52 2.32
CA GLY A 428 5.03 19.20 1.39
C GLY A 428 6.12 18.32 2.00
N SER A 429 6.51 17.23 1.33
CA SER A 429 7.59 16.35 1.80
C SER A 429 8.97 17.03 1.89
N THR A 430 9.13 18.18 1.22
CA THR A 430 10.34 19.01 1.22
C THR A 430 10.35 20.05 2.33
N GLY A 431 9.33 20.09 3.20
CA GLY A 431 9.18 21.08 4.28
C GLY A 431 8.61 22.44 3.86
N THR A 432 8.55 22.70 2.54
CA THR A 432 7.92 23.89 1.96
C THR A 432 6.49 23.58 1.54
N PRO A 433 5.47 24.31 2.05
CA PRO A 433 4.10 24.10 1.66
C PRO A 433 3.87 24.22 0.14
N LYS A 434 2.94 23.42 -0.40
CA LYS A 434 2.60 23.45 -1.84
C LYS A 434 1.10 23.61 -2.04
N GLY A 435 0.70 24.54 -2.90
CA GLY A 435 -0.69 24.77 -3.28
C GLY A 435 -1.20 23.72 -4.27
N VAL A 436 -2.21 22.96 -3.86
CA VAL A 436 -2.94 22.03 -4.74
C VAL A 436 -4.08 22.80 -5.40
N MET A 437 -3.96 22.99 -6.70
CA MET A 437 -4.95 23.65 -7.55
C MET A 437 -6.05 22.66 -7.93
N VAL A 438 -7.31 23.01 -7.67
CA VAL A 438 -8.47 22.16 -7.95
C VAL A 438 -9.49 22.92 -8.78
N GLU A 439 -9.89 22.33 -9.90
CA GLU A 439 -10.90 22.85 -10.82
C GLU A 439 -12.32 22.59 -10.33
N HIS A 440 -13.27 23.39 -10.80
CA HIS A 440 -14.69 23.18 -10.49
C HIS A 440 -15.19 21.78 -10.88
N ALA A 441 -14.81 21.26 -12.05
CA ALA A 441 -15.26 19.97 -12.56
C ALA A 441 -14.89 18.81 -11.61
N GLN A 442 -13.71 18.88 -10.98
CA GLN A 442 -13.23 17.89 -10.02
C GLN A 442 -14.09 17.86 -8.75
N ILE A 443 -14.49 19.04 -8.27
CA ILE A 443 -15.39 19.18 -7.11
C ILE A 443 -16.79 18.68 -7.44
N VAL A 444 -17.30 19.04 -8.63
CA VAL A 444 -18.61 18.58 -9.09
C VAL A 444 -18.66 17.06 -9.19
N HIS A 445 -17.61 16.44 -9.74
CA HIS A 445 -17.50 14.98 -9.78
C HIS A 445 -17.50 14.36 -8.37
N LEU A 446 -16.70 14.91 -7.44
CA LEU A 446 -16.66 14.44 -6.04
C LEU A 446 -18.05 14.45 -5.39
N PHE A 447 -18.81 15.53 -5.55
CA PHE A 447 -20.14 15.64 -4.97
C PHE A 447 -21.20 14.79 -5.66
N ASP A 448 -21.03 14.50 -6.95
CA ASP A 448 -21.94 13.62 -7.66
C ASP A 448 -21.80 12.17 -7.17
N VAL A 449 -20.55 11.69 -7.03
CA VAL A 449 -20.24 10.38 -6.44
C VAL A 449 -20.76 10.28 -4.99
N ALA A 450 -20.56 11.31 -4.17
CA ALA A 450 -21.03 11.30 -2.79
C ALA A 450 -22.57 11.21 -2.67
N LYS A 451 -23.32 11.80 -3.62
CA LYS A 451 -24.79 11.67 -3.66
C LYS A 451 -25.24 10.24 -3.99
N LEU A 452 -24.51 9.55 -4.88
CA LEU A 452 -24.79 8.16 -5.22
C LEU A 452 -24.60 7.25 -4.01
N ASP A 453 -23.53 7.46 -3.24
CA ASP A 453 -23.27 6.73 -1.99
C ASP A 453 -24.36 6.97 -0.93
N ASP A 454 -24.78 8.22 -0.76
CA ASP A 454 -25.85 8.57 0.17
C ASP A 454 -27.21 8.01 -0.27
N ALA A 455 -27.50 7.96 -1.57
CA ALA A 455 -28.71 7.36 -2.11
C ALA A 455 -28.71 5.83 -1.94
N GLN A 456 -27.56 5.18 -2.14
CA GLN A 456 -27.39 3.74 -1.92
C GLN A 456 -27.50 3.39 -0.42
N LYS A 457 -26.93 4.21 0.47
CA LYS A 457 -27.06 4.07 1.93
C LYS A 457 -28.49 4.38 2.42
N LYS A 458 -29.18 5.37 1.85
CA LYS A 458 -30.59 5.69 2.17
C LYS A 458 -31.56 4.61 1.70
N ASN A 459 -31.25 3.89 0.62
CA ASN A 459 -31.97 2.67 0.25
C ASN A 459 -31.75 1.51 1.26
N GLN A 460 -30.81 1.63 2.20
CA GLN A 460 -30.59 0.69 3.30
C GLN A 460 -30.96 1.26 4.68
N ALA A 461 -31.19 2.57 4.83
CA ALA A 461 -31.58 3.20 6.10
C ALA A 461 -32.49 4.43 5.89
N SER A 462 -33.69 4.36 6.46
CA SER A 462 -34.66 5.47 6.45
C SER A 462 -34.27 6.57 7.43
N THR A 463 -33.57 7.61 6.99
CA THR A 463 -33.65 8.95 7.60
C THR A 463 -33.22 10.05 6.63
N ASN A 464 -34.07 11.08 6.56
CA ASN A 464 -33.85 12.31 5.79
C ASN A 464 -32.81 13.18 6.46
N HIS A 465 -31.78 13.60 5.72
CA HIS A 465 -31.24 14.97 5.61
C HIS A 465 -30.09 14.95 4.58
N PRO A 466 -29.97 15.92 3.66
CA PRO A 466 -28.76 16.10 2.87
C PRO A 466 -27.78 16.98 3.67
N VAL A 467 -26.58 16.46 3.93
CA VAL A 467 -25.47 17.18 4.58
C VAL A 467 -24.47 17.58 3.48
N TRP A 468 -24.71 18.72 2.83
CA TRP A 468 -24.08 19.08 1.55
C TRP A 468 -22.88 20.03 1.68
N MET A 469 -22.32 20.21 2.88
CA MET A 469 -21.14 21.07 3.11
C MET A 469 -20.14 20.58 4.17
N GLN A 470 -20.37 19.44 4.85
CA GLN A 470 -19.47 18.99 5.92
C GLN A 470 -18.26 18.18 5.45
N GLN A 471 -18.24 17.58 4.26
CA GLN A 471 -17.12 16.69 3.88
C GLN A 471 -16.00 17.35 3.08
N ALA A 472 -16.28 18.35 2.24
CA ALA A 472 -15.24 18.97 1.40
C ALA A 472 -14.45 20.08 2.11
N LEU A 473 -14.98 20.66 3.19
CA LEU A 473 -14.37 21.79 3.91
C LEU A 473 -13.73 21.40 5.26
N TRP A 474 -13.79 20.12 5.65
CA TRP A 474 -13.49 19.69 7.03
C TRP A 474 -12.59 18.45 7.12
N THR A 475 -11.65 18.29 6.20
CA THR A 475 -10.55 17.34 6.35
C THR A 475 -9.23 18.09 6.50
N ASN A 476 -9.02 18.63 7.70
CA ASN A 476 -7.71 18.88 8.30
C ASN A 476 -7.96 19.20 9.79
N THR A 477 -8.17 18.14 10.56
CA THR A 477 -7.90 18.10 12.01
C THR A 477 -6.78 17.13 12.23
#